data_AF-A0A0N1QZT8-F1
#
_entry.id   AF-A0A0N1QZT8-F1
#
_cell.length_a   1.000
_cell.length_b   1.000
_cell.length_c   1.000
_cell.angle_alpha   90.00
_cell.angle_beta   90.00
_cell.angle_gamma   90.00
#
_symmetry.space_group_name_H-M   'P 1'
#
loop_
_entity.id
_entity.type
_entity.pdbx_description
1 polymer ?
#
loop_
_entity_poly.entity_id
_entity_poly.type
_entity_poly.pdbx_seq_one_letter_code
_entity_poly.pdbx_strand_id
1 'polypeptide(L)'
;MMKEQFTTTVRVKGKGDAKARAFADALNHVQSAVMRESPYILLRIEPQDVRIVQAHESVRKEAFLFFFLRRERRTYSVELDVTVNVTAINLDRVDFVAKR
;
A
#
# COMPACT_ATOMS: atom_id res chain seq x y z
N MET A 1 -19.37 -12.52 -20.09
CA MET A 1 -18.76 -11.40 -19.34
C MET A 1 -17.76 -11.98 -18.34
N MET A 2 -16.47 -11.65 -18.45
CA MET A 2 -15.37 -12.24 -17.66
C MET A 2 -14.76 -11.28 -16.62
N LYS A 3 -15.28 -10.05 -16.54
CA LYS A 3 -14.80 -9.04 -15.59
C LYS A 3 -15.57 -9.20 -14.28
N GLU A 4 -14.86 -9.35 -13.19
CA GLU A 4 -15.41 -9.32 -11.83
C GLU A 4 -15.07 -7.99 -11.17
N GLN A 5 -16.01 -7.48 -10.38
CA GLN A 5 -15.80 -6.29 -9.55
C GLN A 5 -16.08 -6.68 -8.11
N PHE A 6 -15.16 -6.34 -7.21
CA PHE A 6 -15.32 -6.60 -5.79
C PHE A 6 -14.65 -5.51 -4.96
N THR A 7 -15.19 -5.30 -3.77
CA THR A 7 -14.64 -4.37 -2.79
C THR A 7 -13.91 -5.17 -1.71
N THR A 8 -12.67 -4.80 -1.41
CA THR A 8 -11.91 -5.37 -0.31
C THR A 8 -11.23 -4.28 0.51
N THR A 9 -10.89 -4.58 1.76
CA THR A 9 -10.11 -3.67 2.62
C THR A 9 -8.80 -4.33 2.97
N VAL A 10 -7.70 -3.65 2.63
CA VAL A 10 -6.34 -4.15 2.89
C VAL A 10 -5.65 -3.27 3.92
N ARG A 11 -4.88 -3.92 4.80
CA ARG A 11 -4.04 -3.22 5.79
C ARG A 11 -2.62 -3.05 5.26
N VAL A 12 -2.16 -1.81 5.16
CA VAL A 12 -0.83 -1.47 4.64
C VAL A 12 -0.06 -0.61 5.63
N LYS A 13 1.27 -0.77 5.62
CA LYS A 13 2.19 0.02 6.43
C LYS A 13 3.08 0.83 5.52
N GLY A 14 3.42 2.05 5.93
CA GLY A 14 4.37 2.89 5.21
C GLY A 14 5.26 3.69 6.14
N LYS A 15 6.43 4.08 5.65
CA LYS A 15 7.45 4.82 6.39
C LYS A 15 8.04 5.95 5.55
N GLY A 16 8.50 7.01 6.21
CA GLY A 16 9.10 8.14 5.51
C GLY A 16 9.79 9.12 6.46
N ASP A 17 10.64 9.96 5.90
CA ASP A 17 11.24 11.11 6.60
C ASP A 17 10.29 12.32 6.68
N ALA A 18 9.23 12.33 5.87
CA ALA A 18 8.11 13.26 5.95
C ALA A 18 6.78 12.50 6.03
N LYS A 19 5.75 13.14 6.62
CA LYS A 19 4.40 12.58 6.72
C LYS A 19 3.87 12.12 5.36
N ALA A 20 3.89 12.99 4.34
CA ALA A 20 3.43 12.67 2.99
C ALA A 20 4.19 11.47 2.38
N ARG A 21 5.49 11.36 2.66
CA ARG A 21 6.31 10.24 2.19
C ARG A 21 5.86 8.91 2.82
N ALA A 22 5.57 8.90 4.12
CA ALA A 22 5.07 7.70 4.80
C ALA A 22 3.69 7.25 4.29
N PHE A 23 2.79 8.19 3.99
CA PHE A 23 1.50 7.89 3.37
C PHE A 23 1.64 7.36 1.94
N ALA A 24 2.46 8.00 1.11
CA ALA A 24 2.70 7.55 -0.26
C ALA A 24 3.32 6.14 -0.28
N ASP A 25 4.28 5.87 0.60
CA ASP A 25 4.88 4.55 0.78
C ASP A 25 3.84 3.49 1.15
N ALA A 26 2.92 3.79 2.08
CA ALA A 26 1.85 2.86 2.46
C ALA A 26 0.89 2.57 1.28
N LEU A 27 0.48 3.61 0.55
CA LEU A 27 -0.43 3.47 -0.60
C LEU A 27 0.20 2.67 -1.75
N ASN A 28 1.52 2.78 -1.96
CA ASN A 28 2.24 1.97 -2.95
C ASN A 28 2.15 0.47 -2.65
N HIS A 29 1.96 0.08 -1.38
CA HIS A 29 1.82 -1.32 -1.00
C HIS A 29 0.41 -1.88 -1.23
N VAL A 30 -0.61 -1.05 -1.49
CA VAL A 30 -2.01 -1.48 -1.66
C VAL A 30 -2.16 -2.49 -2.79
N GLN A 31 -1.56 -2.23 -3.95
CA GLN A 31 -1.64 -3.15 -5.09
C GLN A 31 -1.11 -4.55 -4.71
N SER A 32 0.07 -4.61 -4.11
CA SER A 32 0.69 -5.87 -3.68
C SER A 32 -0.10 -6.58 -2.56
N ALA A 33 -0.83 -5.85 -1.73
CA ALA A 33 -1.70 -6.42 -0.71
C ALA A 33 -2.92 -7.08 -1.33
N VAL A 34 -3.61 -6.39 -2.25
CA VAL A 34 -4.76 -6.92 -2.99
C VAL A 34 -4.39 -8.16 -3.81
N MET A 35 -3.23 -8.16 -4.47
CA MET A 35 -2.74 -9.31 -5.24
C MET A 35 -2.47 -10.55 -4.39
N ARG A 36 -2.13 -10.39 -3.11
CA ARG A 36 -1.92 -11.54 -2.20
C ARG A 36 -3.22 -12.17 -1.73
N GLU A 37 -4.31 -11.42 -1.72
CA GLU A 37 -5.63 -11.86 -1.25
C GLU A 37 -6.53 -12.39 -2.37
N SER A 38 -6.15 -12.19 -3.64
CA SER A 38 -6.97 -12.57 -4.79
C SER A 38 -6.17 -13.35 -5.85
N PRO A 39 -6.71 -14.48 -6.35
CA PRO A 39 -6.10 -15.23 -7.46
C PRO A 39 -6.36 -14.59 -8.84
N TYR A 40 -7.08 -13.47 -8.90
CA TYR A 40 -7.52 -12.86 -10.15
C TYR A 40 -6.48 -11.93 -10.77
N ILE A 41 -6.53 -11.76 -12.10
CA ILE A 41 -5.71 -10.77 -12.79
C ILE A 41 -6.35 -9.40 -12.60
N LEU A 42 -5.69 -8.53 -11.82
CA LEU A 42 -6.19 -7.21 -11.47
C LEU A 42 -6.02 -6.24 -12.66
N LEU A 43 -7.11 -5.58 -13.08
CA LEU A 43 -7.12 -4.59 -14.15
C LEU A 43 -7.11 -3.14 -13.61
N ARG A 44 -7.84 -2.90 -12.53
CA ARG A 44 -7.96 -1.59 -11.90
C ARG A 44 -8.14 -1.79 -10.40
N ILE A 45 -7.41 -0.99 -9.63
CA ILE A 45 -7.58 -0.86 -8.19
C ILE A 45 -7.82 0.62 -7.93
N GLU A 46 -8.94 0.93 -7.30
CA GLU A 46 -9.31 2.29 -6.99
C GLU A 46 -9.57 2.44 -5.48
N PRO A 47 -8.79 3.25 -4.77
CA PRO A 47 -9.06 3.53 -3.36
C PRO A 47 -10.38 4.29 -3.23
N GLN A 48 -11.25 3.78 -2.36
CA GLN A 48 -12.55 4.37 -2.03
C GLN A 48 -12.49 5.09 -0.67
N ASP A 49 -11.84 4.46 0.30
CA ASP A 49 -11.69 5.01 1.65
C ASP A 49 -10.30 4.67 2.22
N VAL A 50 -9.77 5.56 3.05
CA VAL A 50 -8.47 5.40 3.72
C VAL A 50 -8.65 5.77 5.19
N ARG A 51 -8.47 4.79 6.06
CA ARG A 51 -8.55 4.96 7.52
C ARG A 51 -7.17 4.79 8.15
N ILE A 52 -6.81 5.74 9.01
CA ILE A 52 -5.57 5.67 9.77
C ILE A 52 -5.81 4.78 10.98
N VAL A 53 -5.12 3.64 11.04
CA VAL A 53 -5.15 2.74 12.20
C VAL A 53 -4.11 3.21 13.21
N GLN A 54 -2.90 3.51 12.75
CA GLN A 54 -1.80 4.02 13.58
C GLN A 54 -0.97 5.06 12.82
N ALA A 55 -0.46 6.05 13.55
CA ALA A 55 0.51 7.01 13.05
C ALA A 55 1.51 7.34 14.15
N HIS A 56 2.80 7.08 13.89
CA HIS A 56 3.87 7.31 14.83
C HIS A 56 4.90 8.28 14.25
N GLU A 57 5.36 9.20 15.08
CA GLU A 57 6.52 10.06 14.84
C GLU A 57 7.65 9.63 15.78
N SER A 58 8.82 9.37 15.21
CA SER A 58 10.03 9.09 15.98
C SER A 58 11.05 10.19 15.69
N VAL A 59 11.55 10.81 16.76
CA VAL A 59 12.57 11.85 16.69
C VAL A 59 13.84 11.29 17.30
N ARG A 60 14.92 11.22 16.52
CA ARG A 60 16.25 10.82 16.99
C ARG A 60 17.20 11.99 16.89
N LYS A 61 17.93 12.24 17.98
CA LYS A 61 19.00 13.23 18.02
C LYS A 61 20.30 12.54 17.67
N GLU A 62 20.86 12.89 16.52
CA GLU A 62 22.18 12.41 16.11
C GLU A 62 23.21 13.48 16.50
N ALA A 63 24.29 13.07 17.18
CA ALA A 63 25.43 13.92 17.47
C ALA A 63 26.52 13.62 16.43
N PHE A 64 26.57 14.40 15.36
CA PHE A 64 27.71 14.38 14.44
C PHE A 64 28.80 15.32 14.98
N LEU A 65 30.04 14.81 15.00
CA LEU A 65 31.31 15.49 15.35
C LEU A 65 31.23 16.50 16.53
N PHE A 66 31.46 16.01 17.75
CA PHE A 66 31.80 16.80 18.94
C PHE A 66 30.92 18.03 19.22
N PHE A 67 29.63 17.81 19.51
CA PHE A 67 28.66 18.83 19.95
C PHE A 67 28.20 19.88 18.92
N PHE A 68 28.86 20.03 17.78
CA PHE A 68 28.59 21.15 16.85
C PHE A 68 27.51 20.86 15.78
N LEU A 69 27.20 19.60 15.45
CA LEU A 69 26.19 19.25 14.44
C LEU A 69 25.09 18.36 15.02
N ARG A 70 24.26 18.93 15.90
CA ARG A 70 23.05 18.26 16.40
C ARG A 70 21.98 18.28 15.30
N ARG A 71 21.76 17.15 14.63
CA ARG A 71 20.64 16.98 13.70
C ARG A 71 19.53 16.21 14.40
N GLU A 72 18.33 16.77 14.37
CA GLU A 72 17.11 16.02 14.71
C GLU A 72 16.62 15.31 13.45
N ARG A 73 16.70 13.98 13.43
CA ARG A 73 16.11 13.17 12.37
C ARG A 73 14.73 12.74 12.81
N ARG A 74 13.73 13.16 12.03
CA ARG A 74 12.34 12.74 12.21
C ARG A 74 12.03 11.64 11.21
N THR A 75 11.33 10.62 11.68
CA THR A 75 10.80 9.55 10.85
C THR A 75 9.35 9.31 11.22
N TYR A 76 8.52 9.10 10.21
CA TYR A 76 7.10 8.86 10.31
C TYR A 76 6.81 7.44 9.86
N SER A 77 5.91 6.76 10.58
CA SER A 77 5.36 5.48 10.16
C SER A 77 3.85 5.48 10.34
N VAL A 78 3.15 4.93 9.35
CA VAL A 78 1.69 4.85 9.34
C VAL A 78 1.23 3.43 9.07
N GLU A 79 0.09 3.07 9.63
CA GLU A 79 -0.68 1.87 9.32
C GLU A 79 -2.07 2.30 8.89
N LEU A 80 -2.47 1.89 7.69
CA LEU A 80 -3.70 2.33 7.03
C LEU A 80 -4.55 1.11 6.68
N ASP A 81 -5.85 1.22 6.92
CA ASP A 81 -6.85 0.35 6.32
C ASP A 81 -7.38 1.06 5.07
N VAL A 82 -7.16 0.47 3.91
CA VAL A 82 -7.53 1.04 2.61
C VAL A 82 -8.61 0.17 1.99
N THR A 83 -9.82 0.72 1.87
CA THR A 83 -10.90 0.07 1.13
C THR A 83 -10.76 0.40 -0.35
N VAL A 84 -10.66 -0.63 -1.18
CA VAL A 84 -10.47 -0.52 -2.62
C VAL A 84 -11.60 -1.20 -3.37
N ASN A 85 -12.00 -0.59 -4.48
CA ASN A 85 -12.77 -1.27 -5.51
C ASN A 85 -11.78 -1.87 -6.53
N VAL A 86 -11.94 -3.15 -6.81
CA VAL A 86 -11.05 -3.93 -7.67
C VAL A 86 -11.85 -4.45 -8.85
N THR A 87 -11.37 -4.16 -10.06
CA THR A 87 -11.84 -4.82 -11.28
C THR A 87 -10.79 -5.84 -11.69
N ALA A 88 -11.20 -7.10 -11.86
CA ALA A 88 -10.29 -8.20 -12.18
C ALA A 88 -10.87 -9.14 -13.25
N ILE A 89 -10.02 -9.98 -13.84
CA ILE A 89 -10.40 -11.08 -14.72
C ILE A 89 -10.23 -12.39 -13.95
N ASN A 90 -11.28 -13.18 -13.94
CA ASN A 90 -11.25 -14.55 -13.44
C ASN A 90 -10.70 -15.48 -14.53
N LEU A 91 -9.50 -16.02 -14.32
CA LEU A 91 -8.82 -16.90 -15.27
C LEU A 91 -9.49 -18.26 -15.44
N ASP A 92 -10.20 -18.74 -14.41
CA ASP A 92 -10.92 -20.03 -14.45
C ASP A 92 -12.08 -20.01 -15.46
N ARG A 93 -12.48 -18.81 -15.90
CA ARG A 93 -13.53 -18.58 -16.90
C ARG A 93 -12.96 -18.26 -18.29
N VAL A 94 -11.66 -18.43 -18.50
CA VAL A 94 -10.99 -18.24 -19.80
C VAL A 94 -10.87 -19.60 -20.51
N ASP A 95 -11.58 -19.77 -21.61
CA ASP A 95 -11.46 -20.96 -22.45
C ASP A 95 -10.21 -20.87 -23.34
N PHE A 96 -9.14 -21.58 -22.96
CA PHE A 96 -7.94 -21.69 -23.78
C PHE A 96 -8.12 -22.79 -24.84
N VAL A 97 -8.12 -22.41 -26.11
CA VAL A 97 -8.11 -23.36 -27.24
C VAL A 97 -6.68 -23.71 -27.63
N ALA A 98 -6.33 -25.00 -27.59
CA ALA A 98 -5.04 -25.50 -28.06
C ALA A 98 -4.97 -25.42 -29.58
N LYS A 99 -3.92 -24.78 -30.10
CA LYS A 99 -3.63 -24.73 -31.54
C LYS A 99 -2.81 -25.97 -31.91
N ARG A 100 -3.32 -26.77 -32.85
CA ARG A 100 -2.57 -27.86 -33.50
C ARG A 100 -1.63 -27.33 -34.57
#